data_AF-A0A2A2IT38-F1
#
_entry.id   AF-A0A2A2IT38-F1
#
_cell.length_a   1.000
_cell.length_b   1.000
_cell.length_c   1.000
_cell.angle_alpha   90.00
_cell.angle_beta   90.00
_cell.angle_gamma   90.00
#
_symmetry.space_group_name_H-M   'P 1'
#
loop_
_entity.id
_entity.type
_entity.pdbx_description
1 polymer ?
#
loop_
_entity_poly.entity_id
_entity_poly.type
_entity_poly.pdbx_seq_one_letter_code
_entity_poly.pdbx_strand_id
1 'polypeptide(L)'
;MRILLYFHLLGASVWIGGHLVLALGILPGALRRGDVQAIRNFEQIFEKIGLPALLLQVVTGLWLASLWLPHALWLGDSPQATLIQTKLGLLALTAALGVHARLVLIPRLTAERLPALGWHITLITLSALAFAWVGSGFRFGGLV
;
A
#
# COMPACT_ATOMS: atom_id res chain seq x y z
N MET A 1 13.52 -6.29 17.55
CA MET A 1 12.57 -5.24 17.14
C MET A 1 13.19 -4.17 16.23
N ARG A 2 14.32 -3.52 16.57
CA ARG A 2 14.88 -2.40 15.77
C ARG A 2 15.19 -2.75 14.30
N ILE A 3 15.91 -3.85 14.06
CA ILE A 3 16.26 -4.30 12.70
C ILE A 3 15.00 -4.66 11.89
N LEU A 4 14.04 -5.33 12.53
CA LEU A 4 12.76 -5.69 11.92
C LEU A 4 11.96 -4.45 11.50
N LEU A 5 11.90 -3.44 12.38
CA LEU A 5 11.28 -2.15 12.09
C LEU A 5 11.98 -1.42 10.95
N TYR A 6 13.31 -1.45 10.90
CA TYR A 6 14.07 -0.88 9.78
C TYR A 6 13.64 -1.48 8.42
N PHE A 7 13.58 -2.82 8.31
CA PHE A 7 13.13 -3.47 7.08
C PHE A 7 11.66 -3.22 6.76
N HIS A 8 10.80 -3.14 7.78
CA HIS A 8 9.40 -2.76 7.60
C HIS A 8 9.27 -1.36 6.99
N LEU A 9 9.98 -0.38 7.56
CA LEU A 9 9.98 0.99 7.08
C LEU A 9 10.62 1.13 5.70
N LEU A 10 11.66 0.34 5.39
CA LEU A 10 12.27 0.30 4.06
C LEU A 10 11.24 -0.13 3.01
N GLY A 11 10.54 -1.25 3.24
CA GLY A 11 9.50 -1.73 2.33
C GLY A 11 8.33 -0.75 2.21
N ALA A 12 7.87 -0.18 3.33
CA ALA A 12 6.79 0.80 3.34
C ALA A 12 7.17 2.08 2.58
N SER A 13 8.40 2.58 2.75
CA SER A 13 8.89 3.79 2.07
C SER A 13 8.96 3.62 0.55
N VAL A 14 9.44 2.46 0.08
CA VAL A 14 9.47 2.14 -1.35
C VAL A 14 8.05 2.07 -1.92
N TRP A 15 7.12 1.40 -1.21
CA TRP A 15 5.74 1.27 -1.65
C TRP A 15 5.02 2.63 -1.72
N ILE A 16 5.07 3.41 -0.64
CA ILE A 16 4.46 4.75 -0.56
C ILE A 16 5.07 5.69 -1.60
N GLY A 17 6.41 5.72 -1.69
CA GLY A 17 7.12 6.58 -2.62
C GLY A 17 6.78 6.29 -4.08
N GLY A 18 6.77 5.00 -4.48
CA GLY A 18 6.39 4.61 -5.82
C GLY A 18 4.95 4.99 -6.18
N HIS A 19 4.01 4.76 -5.26
CA HIS A 19 2.62 5.15 -5.48
C HIS A 19 2.41 6.67 -5.53
N LEU A 20 3.15 7.45 -4.74
CA LEU A 20 3.14 8.91 -4.83
C LEU A 20 3.70 9.40 -6.19
N VAL A 21 4.82 8.83 -6.65
CA VAL A 21 5.38 9.15 -7.98
C VAL A 21 4.37 8.83 -9.08
N LEU A 22 3.73 7.65 -9.03
CA LEU A 22 2.72 7.27 -10.00
C LEU A 22 1.50 8.20 -9.95
N ALA A 23 0.92 8.43 -8.77
CA ALA A 23 -0.31 9.18 -8.60
C ALA A 23 -0.16 10.68 -8.87
N LEU A 24 0.97 11.29 -8.48
CA LEU A 24 1.19 12.74 -8.56
C LEU A 24 2.02 13.14 -9.78
N GLY A 25 3.03 12.33 -10.14
CA GLY A 25 3.97 12.65 -11.20
C GLY A 25 3.52 12.17 -12.59
N ILE A 26 2.94 10.97 -12.66
CA ILE A 26 2.70 10.29 -13.96
C ILE A 26 1.22 10.33 -14.34
N LEU A 27 0.34 9.91 -13.42
CA LEU A 27 -1.09 9.74 -13.67
C LEU A 27 -1.79 11.01 -14.19
N PRO A 28 -1.54 12.24 -13.69
CA PRO A 28 -2.23 13.42 -14.18
C PRO A 28 -1.91 13.72 -15.65
N GLY A 29 -0.65 13.52 -16.05
CA GLY A 29 -0.21 13.68 -17.43
C GLY A 29 -0.76 12.57 -18.33
N ALA A 30 -0.74 11.33 -17.84
CA ALA A 30 -1.29 10.18 -18.55
C ALA A 30 -2.79 10.36 -18.83
N LEU A 31 -3.58 10.80 -17.84
CA LEU A 31 -5.01 11.04 -18.00
C LEU A 31 -5.30 12.15 -19.02
N ARG A 32 -4.59 13.28 -18.96
CA ARG A 32 -4.79 14.40 -19.89
C ARG A 32 -4.51 14.03 -21.35
N ARG A 33 -3.57 13.12 -21.58
CA ARG A 33 -3.12 12.72 -22.92
C ARG A 33 -3.66 11.36 -23.39
N GLY A 34 -4.39 10.64 -22.55
CA GLY A 34 -4.75 9.24 -22.81
C GLY A 34 -3.53 8.32 -22.94
N ASP A 35 -2.40 8.69 -22.33
CA ASP A 35 -1.11 8.01 -22.51
C ASP A 35 -0.98 6.80 -21.57
N VAL A 36 -1.50 5.67 -22.05
CA VAL A 36 -1.42 4.37 -21.37
C VAL A 36 0.03 3.87 -21.23
N GLN A 37 0.92 4.24 -22.14
CA GLN A 37 2.30 3.77 -22.14
C GLN A 37 3.09 4.34 -20.98
N ALA A 38 2.83 5.60 -20.58
CA ALA A 38 3.43 6.17 -19.38
C ALA A 38 3.18 5.32 -18.12
N ILE A 39 1.97 4.77 -17.96
CA ILE A 39 1.62 3.90 -16.84
C ILE A 39 2.31 2.54 -16.95
N ARG A 40 2.30 1.91 -18.14
CA ARG A 40 2.94 0.61 -18.38
C ARG A 40 4.45 0.65 -18.16
N ASN A 41 5.11 1.71 -18.62
CA ASN A 41 6.54 1.90 -18.45
C ASN A 41 6.91 2.01 -16.98
N PHE A 42 6.13 2.76 -16.19
CA PHE A 42 6.32 2.81 -14.74
C PHE A 42 6.10 1.44 -14.09
N GLU A 43 4.99 0.76 -14.41
CA GLU A 43 4.67 -0.55 -13.83
C GLU A 43 5.78 -1.57 -14.09
N GLN A 44 6.26 -1.68 -15.33
CA GLN A 44 7.27 -2.66 -15.73
C GLN A 44 8.59 -2.53 -14.94
N ILE A 45 8.93 -1.31 -14.55
CA ILE A 45 10.11 -1.01 -13.74
C ILE A 45 9.79 -1.19 -12.27
N PHE A 46 8.72 -0.54 -11.80
CA PHE A 46 8.39 -0.47 -10.40
C PHE A 46 7.96 -1.82 -9.83
N GLU A 47 7.21 -2.64 -10.57
CA GLU A 47 6.71 -3.93 -10.07
C GLU A 47 7.84 -4.83 -9.53
N LYS A 48 8.99 -4.85 -10.22
CA LYS A 48 10.17 -5.64 -9.87
C LYS A 48 10.77 -5.26 -8.51
N ILE A 49 10.48 -4.05 -8.02
CA ILE A 49 10.99 -3.49 -6.77
C ILE A 49 9.86 -3.38 -5.74
N GLY A 50 8.71 -2.89 -6.18
CA GLY A 50 7.50 -2.62 -5.41
C GLY A 50 6.85 -3.89 -4.86
N LEU A 51 6.74 -4.98 -5.63
CA LEU A 51 6.18 -6.23 -5.10
C LEU A 51 7.08 -6.86 -4.03
N PRO A 52 8.41 -7.00 -4.22
CA PRO A 52 9.30 -7.41 -3.13
C PRO A 52 9.23 -6.51 -1.90
N ALA A 53 9.16 -5.18 -2.09
CA ALA A 53 9.03 -4.23 -0.99
C ALA A 53 7.70 -4.38 -0.24
N LEU A 54 6.59 -4.59 -0.96
CA LEU A 54 5.29 -4.89 -0.38
C LEU A 54 5.34 -6.18 0.44
N LEU A 55 5.90 -7.26 -0.11
CA LEU A 55 6.04 -8.52 0.61
C LEU A 55 6.89 -8.35 1.88
N LEU A 56 8.03 -7.67 1.76
CA LEU A 56 8.92 -7.38 2.89
C LEU A 56 8.17 -6.63 3.99
N GLN A 57 7.45 -5.55 3.66
CA GLN A 57 6.73 -4.79 4.69
C GLN A 57 5.58 -5.58 5.32
N VAL A 58 4.90 -6.45 4.56
CA VAL A 58 3.80 -7.28 5.08
C VAL A 58 4.34 -8.31 6.07
N VAL A 59 5.35 -9.08 5.69
CA VAL A 59 5.95 -10.11 6.56
C VAL A 59 6.51 -9.48 7.83
N THR A 60 7.30 -8.41 7.68
CA THR A 60 7.88 -7.72 8.84
C THR A 60 6.83 -7.01 9.69
N GLY A 61 5.75 -6.50 9.10
CA GLY A 61 4.64 -5.86 9.79
C GLY A 61 3.81 -6.83 10.63
N LEU A 62 3.49 -8.01 10.08
CA LEU A 62 2.81 -9.08 10.84
C LEU A 62 3.67 -9.59 11.99
N TRP A 63 4.98 -9.71 11.77
CA TRP A 63 5.90 -10.09 12.84
C TRP A 63 6.03 -8.99 13.91
N LEU A 64 6.08 -7.71 13.53
CA LEU A 64 6.03 -6.63 14.51
C LEU A 64 4.73 -6.68 15.33
N ALA A 65 3.58 -6.86 14.67
CA ALA A 65 2.30 -6.96 15.36
C ALA A 65 2.28 -8.09 16.41
N SER A 66 2.88 -9.25 16.12
CA SER A 66 2.93 -10.37 17.06
C SER A 66 3.87 -10.15 18.25
N LEU A 67 4.86 -9.27 18.10
CA LEU A 67 5.72 -8.83 19.21
C LEU A 67 5.04 -7.77 20.09
N TRP A 68 4.08 -7.02 19.54
CA TRP A 68 3.34 -5.98 20.25
C TRP A 68 2.12 -6.52 20.99
N LEU A 69 1.38 -7.45 20.38
CA LEU A 69 0.18 -8.03 20.94
C LEU A 69 0.08 -9.52 20.55
N PRO A 70 -0.18 -10.44 21.49
CA PRO A 70 -0.43 -11.84 21.16
C PRO A 70 -1.56 -12.00 20.15
N HIS A 71 -1.41 -12.92 19.19
CA HIS A 71 -2.36 -13.14 18.09
C HIS A 71 -3.81 -13.34 18.56
N ALA A 72 -4.01 -14.02 19.69
CA ALA A 72 -5.34 -14.25 20.27
C ALA A 72 -6.07 -12.96 20.67
N LEU A 73 -5.36 -11.85 20.84
CA LEU A 73 -5.90 -10.56 21.25
C LEU A 73 -6.03 -9.56 20.09
N TRP A 74 -5.64 -9.93 18.86
CA TRP A 74 -5.68 -9.01 17.71
C TRP A 74 -7.10 -8.51 17.39
N LEU A 75 -8.13 -9.30 17.69
CA LEU A 75 -9.54 -8.95 17.51
C LEU A 75 -10.22 -8.47 18.81
N GLY A 76 -9.43 -8.11 19.83
CA GLY A 76 -9.95 -7.53 21.07
C GLY A 76 -10.21 -6.02 20.96
N ASP A 77 -10.55 -5.42 22.11
CA ASP A 77 -10.97 -4.01 22.20
C ASP A 77 -9.86 -3.06 22.71
N SER A 78 -8.62 -3.53 22.79
CA SER A 78 -7.51 -2.66 23.22
C SER A 78 -7.11 -1.66 22.12
N PRO A 79 -6.56 -0.48 22.47
CA PRO A 79 -6.07 0.46 21.47
C PRO A 79 -5.06 -0.16 20.49
N GLN A 80 -4.22 -1.08 20.97
CA GLN A 80 -3.27 -1.81 20.14
C GLN A 80 -3.98 -2.77 19.17
N ALA A 81 -5.04 -3.46 19.63
CA ALA A 81 -5.85 -4.32 18.78
C ALA A 81 -6.53 -3.52 17.66
N THR A 82 -7.09 -2.34 17.96
CA THR A 82 -7.69 -1.45 16.95
C THR A 82 -6.66 -1.02 15.88
N LEU A 83 -5.43 -0.69 16.28
CA LEU A 83 -4.35 -0.36 15.34
C LEU A 83 -4.01 -1.54 14.42
N ILE A 84 -3.92 -2.76 14.97
CA ILE A 84 -3.66 -3.99 14.21
C ILE A 84 -4.80 -4.26 13.23
N GLN A 85 -6.05 -4.24 13.70
CA GLN A 85 -7.24 -4.47 12.87
C GLN A 85 -7.33 -3.48 11.73
N THR A 86 -7.09 -2.19 12.00
CA THR A 86 -7.11 -1.14 10.97
C THR A 86 -6.03 -1.40 9.92
N LYS A 87 -4.79 -1.76 10.34
CA LYS A 87 -3.73 -2.13 9.39
C LYS A 87 -4.07 -3.37 8.57
N LEU A 88 -4.67 -4.40 9.17
CA LEU A 88 -5.10 -5.59 8.44
C LEU A 88 -6.22 -5.28 7.44
N GLY A 89 -7.17 -4.41 7.81
CA GLY A 89 -8.21 -3.92 6.91
C GLY A 89 -7.62 -3.13 5.74
N LEU A 90 -6.69 -2.22 6.00
CA LEU A 90 -5.96 -1.50 4.96
C LEU A 90 -5.13 -2.44 4.07
N LEU A 91 -4.57 -3.52 4.63
CA LEU A 91 -3.84 -4.54 3.86
C LEU A 91 -4.78 -5.25 2.90
N ALA A 92 -5.92 -5.71 3.41
CA ALA A 92 -6.94 -6.39 2.62
C ALA A 92 -7.47 -5.49 1.50
N LEU A 93 -7.76 -4.21 1.81
CA LEU A 93 -8.18 -3.23 0.81
C LEU A 93 -7.11 -3.03 -0.28
N THR A 94 -5.85 -2.84 0.12
CA THR A 94 -4.73 -2.66 -0.82
C THR A 94 -4.55 -3.91 -1.71
N ALA A 95 -4.63 -5.10 -1.12
CA ALA A 95 -4.54 -6.36 -1.87
C ALA A 95 -5.71 -6.53 -2.85
N ALA A 96 -6.95 -6.27 -2.42
CA ALA A 96 -8.12 -6.36 -3.28
C ALA A 96 -8.03 -5.40 -4.47
N LEU A 97 -7.67 -4.13 -4.23
CA LEU A 97 -7.45 -3.13 -5.29
C LEU A 97 -6.31 -3.54 -6.22
N GLY A 98 -5.18 -4.02 -5.68
CA GLY A 98 -4.03 -4.46 -6.46
C GLY A 98 -4.34 -5.66 -7.35
N VAL A 99 -5.02 -6.68 -6.81
CA VAL A 99 -5.46 -7.87 -7.56
C VAL A 99 -6.45 -7.48 -8.65
N HIS A 100 -7.44 -6.65 -8.35
CA HIS A 100 -8.40 -6.19 -9.36
C HIS A 100 -7.71 -5.36 -10.46
N ALA A 101 -6.81 -4.44 -10.09
CA ALA A 101 -6.04 -3.67 -11.06
C ALA A 101 -5.21 -4.59 -11.97
N ARG A 102 -4.46 -5.54 -11.40
CA ARG A 102 -3.54 -6.41 -12.14
C ARG A 102 -4.24 -7.42 -13.04
N LEU A 103 -5.33 -8.03 -12.57
CA LEU A 103 -5.98 -9.12 -13.31
C LEU A 103 -7.08 -8.62 -14.24
N VAL A 104 -7.69 -7.46 -13.96
CA VAL A 104 -8.86 -6.97 -14.71
C VAL A 104 -8.55 -5.72 -15.52
N LEU A 105 -7.95 -4.69 -14.90
CA LEU A 105 -7.78 -3.38 -15.54
C LEU A 105 -6.55 -3.32 -16.45
N ILE A 106 -5.36 -3.67 -15.93
CA ILE A 106 -4.09 -3.55 -16.64
C ILE A 106 -4.05 -4.38 -17.94
N PRO A 107 -4.50 -5.65 -17.98
CA PRO A 107 -4.45 -6.46 -19.20
C PRO A 107 -5.34 -5.91 -20.32
N ARG A 108 -6.35 -5.13 -19.97
CA ARG A 108 -7.34 -4.55 -20.89
C ARG A 108 -7.26 -3.02 -20.93
N LEU A 109 -6.12 -2.44 -20.55
CA LEU A 109 -5.96 -1.01 -20.38
C LEU A 109 -5.91 -0.30 -21.74
N THR A 110 -6.85 0.62 -21.93
CA THR A 110 -6.95 1.54 -23.06
C THR A 110 -7.11 2.97 -22.54
N ALA A 111 -7.07 3.97 -23.42
CA ALA A 111 -7.25 5.37 -23.01
C ALA A 111 -8.60 5.60 -22.31
N GLU A 112 -9.65 4.91 -22.74
CA GLU A 112 -11.01 5.02 -22.18
C GLU A 112 -11.10 4.40 -20.77
N ARG A 113 -10.28 3.39 -20.48
CA ARG A 113 -10.24 2.70 -19.19
C ARG A 113 -9.23 3.28 -18.21
N LEU A 114 -8.39 4.19 -18.68
CA LEU A 114 -7.36 4.85 -17.88
C LEU A 114 -7.92 5.58 -16.64
N PRO A 115 -9.08 6.27 -16.70
CA PRO A 115 -9.67 6.88 -15.50
C PRO A 115 -10.05 5.85 -14.42
N ALA A 116 -10.53 4.67 -14.79
CA ALA A 116 -10.86 3.60 -13.83
C ALA A 116 -9.62 3.07 -13.11
N LEU A 117 -8.50 2.94 -13.84
CA LEU A 117 -7.20 2.63 -13.24
C LEU A 117 -6.69 3.79 -12.37
N GLY A 118 -6.91 5.03 -12.78
CA GLY A 118 -6.58 6.22 -12.00
C GLY A 118 -7.23 6.21 -10.61
N TRP A 119 -8.50 5.83 -10.52
CA TRP A 119 -9.18 5.64 -9.23
C TRP A 119 -8.50 4.59 -8.35
N HIS A 120 -8.10 3.44 -8.93
CA HIS A 120 -7.38 2.41 -8.18
C HIS A 120 -6.03 2.90 -7.68
N ILE A 121 -5.26 3.59 -8.52
CA ILE A 121 -3.97 4.18 -8.14
C ILE A 121 -4.15 5.15 -6.97
N THR A 122 -5.13 6.05 -7.05
CA THR A 122 -5.43 6.99 -5.98
C THR A 122 -5.83 6.28 -4.68
N LEU A 123 -6.74 5.31 -4.75
CA LEU A 123 -7.19 4.57 -3.57
C LEU A 123 -6.05 3.77 -2.91
N ILE A 124 -5.18 3.13 -3.70
CA ILE A 124 -4.00 2.43 -3.19
C ILE A 124 -3.03 3.43 -2.53
N THR A 125 -2.83 4.60 -3.15
CA THR A 125 -1.94 5.65 -2.60
C THR A 125 -2.47 6.17 -1.27
N LEU A 126 -3.77 6.48 -1.19
CA LEU A 126 -4.40 6.91 0.06
C LEU A 126 -4.33 5.82 1.14
N SER A 127 -4.54 4.56 0.76
CA SER A 127 -4.42 3.42 1.68
C SER A 127 -2.99 3.28 2.22
N ALA A 128 -1.98 3.48 1.37
CA ALA A 128 -0.56 3.43 1.76
C ALA A 128 -0.19 4.59 2.73
N LEU A 129 -0.71 5.79 2.50
CA LEU A 129 -0.54 6.92 3.42
C LEU A 129 -1.25 6.67 4.76
N ALA A 130 -2.48 6.14 4.73
CA ALA A 130 -3.21 5.75 5.92
C ALA A 130 -2.46 4.67 6.72
N PHE A 131 -1.81 3.72 6.04
CA PHE A 131 -0.95 2.72 6.67
C PHE A 131 0.18 3.34 7.50
N ALA A 132 0.86 4.34 6.94
CA ALA A 132 1.93 5.07 7.61
C ALA A 132 1.39 5.84 8.82
N TRP A 133 0.26 6.55 8.64
CA TRP A 133 -0.42 7.28 9.71
C TRP A 133 -0.78 6.37 10.88
N VAL A 134 -1.53 5.29 10.63
CA VAL A 134 -1.90 4.28 11.64
C VAL A 134 -0.66 3.65 12.27
N GLY A 135 0.42 3.48 11.50
CA GLY A 135 1.70 2.96 12.01
C GLY A 135 2.32 3.83 13.10
N SER A 136 2.18 5.15 13.01
CA SER A 136 2.70 6.06 14.03
C SER A 136 2.01 5.87 15.39
N GLY A 137 0.75 5.42 15.39
CA GLY A 137 -0.04 5.18 16.61
C GLY A 137 0.57 4.14 17.55
N PHE A 138 1.34 3.17 17.04
CA PHE A 138 2.07 2.22 17.90
C PHE A 138 3.12 2.90 18.78
N ARG A 139 3.67 4.04 18.35
CA ARG A 139 4.63 4.80 19.16
C ARG A 139 3.96 5.73 20.17
N PHE A 140 2.76 6.24 19.84
CA PHE A 140 2.07 7.26 20.63
C PHE A 140 0.92 6.70 21.50
N GLY A 141 0.60 5.41 21.39
CA GLY A 141 -0.36 4.73 22.27
C GLY A 141 -1.81 4.74 21.76
N GLY A 142 -2.07 5.14 20.52
CA GLY A 142 -3.43 5.21 19.97
C GLY A 142 -3.49 5.80 18.56
N LEU A 143 -4.70 5.84 17.99
CA LEU A 143 -4.97 6.45 16.67
C LEU A 143 -5.07 7.98 16.72
N VAL A 144 -5.19 8.56 17.91
CA VAL A 144 -5.28 10.00 18.22
C VAL A 144 -4.52 10.27 19.51
#